data_AF-Q5BG18-F1
#
_entry.id   AF-Q5BG18-F1
#
_cell.length_a   1.000
_cell.length_b   1.000
_cell.length_c   1.000
_cell.angle_alpha   90.00
_cell.angle_beta   90.00
_cell.angle_gamma   90.00
#
_symmetry.space_group_name_H-M   'P 1'
#
loop_
_entity.id
_entity.type
_entity.pdbx_description
1 polymer ?
#
loop_
_entity_poly.entity_id
_entity_poly.type
_entity_poly.pdbx_seq_one_letter_code
_entity_poly.pdbx_strand_id
1 'polypeptide(L)'
;MKVSPQPASVHDVNEHDDPILHTKRSATRVSKRPRHSDPGPRLASLKCGNDHKSQGDRKAKAEAQPSLIIGKSRCHGPIKTLVTTYKGKAPLTIFSTSKDQTDQSNEIEGTCFRKIFLTDETEILNPTAIYERQRCVKLVILISHADEIYENPTIFVEQRVYGRGSSAQHQTQTQTQTVAQELMFGKLVQLGVEYLFPGCGDEDPTLGKRDLFVRFQSLDESVFSQYINRARWYGYDVHESIRIDDKMLETGVEYIIPPPTGIGPGSCIGFLDDHCHWLGSTYHSIFGDLTEVQKHHIL
;
A
#
# COMPACT_ATOMS: atom_id res chain seq x y z
N MET A 1 46.10 -4.64 28.39
CA MET A 1 46.53 -3.80 27.25
C MET A 1 45.51 -3.96 26.14
N LYS A 2 44.85 -2.88 25.68
CA LYS A 2 43.92 -2.94 24.54
C LYS A 2 44.71 -2.62 23.27
N VAL A 3 44.76 -3.56 22.34
CA VAL A 3 45.43 -3.39 21.03
C VAL A 3 44.55 -2.52 20.14
N SER A 4 45.15 -1.52 19.50
CA SER A 4 44.48 -0.67 18.53
C SER A 4 44.05 -1.47 17.31
N PRO A 5 42.80 -1.33 16.81
CA PRO A 5 42.32 -2.07 15.66
C PRO A 5 43.13 -1.73 14.41
N GLN A 6 43.60 -2.77 13.70
CA GLN A 6 44.26 -2.62 12.40
C GLN A 6 43.23 -2.73 11.26
N PRO A 7 43.43 -2.00 10.15
CA PRO A 7 42.53 -2.05 9.01
C PRO A 7 42.53 -3.43 8.36
N ALA A 8 41.35 -3.93 8.02
CA ALA A 8 41.19 -5.13 7.22
C ALA A 8 41.51 -4.82 5.74
N SER A 9 42.37 -5.65 5.12
CA SER A 9 42.64 -5.60 3.69
C SER A 9 42.07 -6.84 3.02
N VAL A 10 41.33 -6.66 1.93
CA VAL A 10 40.84 -7.75 1.07
C VAL A 10 41.66 -7.72 -0.22
N HIS A 11 42.01 -8.91 -0.72
CA HIS A 11 42.68 -9.09 -2.02
C HIS A 11 41.68 -9.78 -2.93
N ASP A 12 41.46 -9.24 -4.12
CA ASP A 12 40.60 -9.89 -5.11
C ASP A 12 41.40 -11.05 -5.72
N VAL A 13 40.81 -12.24 -5.75
CA VAL A 13 41.39 -13.45 -6.37
C VAL A 13 40.77 -13.67 -7.74
N ASN A 14 41.52 -14.29 -8.66
CA ASN A 14 41.01 -14.70 -9.96
C ASN A 14 40.29 -16.06 -9.85
N GLU A 15 39.80 -16.56 -10.98
CA GLU A 15 39.13 -17.87 -11.12
C GLU A 15 40.01 -19.10 -10.76
N HIS A 16 41.31 -18.90 -10.50
CA HIS A 16 42.25 -19.93 -10.04
C HIS A 16 42.68 -19.72 -8.57
N ASP A 17 41.95 -18.88 -7.81
CA ASP A 17 42.27 -18.47 -6.44
C ASP A 17 43.62 -17.73 -6.28
N ASP A 18 44.23 -17.28 -7.37
CA ASP A 18 45.45 -16.48 -7.31
C ASP A 18 45.13 -15.01 -7.04
N PRO A 19 45.86 -14.35 -6.12
CA PRO A 19 45.66 -12.94 -5.83
C PRO A 19 46.00 -12.09 -7.07
N ILE A 20 45.03 -11.31 -7.52
CA ILE A 20 45.21 -10.42 -8.66
C ILE A 20 46.15 -9.29 -8.23
N LEU A 21 47.34 -9.24 -8.83
CA LEU A 21 48.30 -8.17 -8.58
C LEU A 21 47.66 -6.81 -8.92
N HIS A 22 47.77 -5.85 -8.00
CA HIS A 22 47.23 -4.48 -8.04
C HIS A 22 45.77 -4.23 -7.61
N THR A 23 45.03 -5.21 -7.08
CA THR A 23 43.64 -5.01 -6.60
C THR A 23 43.51 -4.76 -5.09
N LYS A 24 44.58 -4.33 -4.40
CA LYS A 24 44.55 -4.13 -2.95
C LYS A 24 43.58 -2.99 -2.56
N ARG A 25 42.38 -3.35 -2.08
CA ARG A 25 41.41 -2.41 -1.49
C ARG A 25 41.62 -2.38 0.02
N SER A 26 42.07 -1.24 0.54
CA SER A 26 42.23 -1.01 1.98
C SER A 26 41.21 0.00 2.47
N ALA A 27 40.34 -0.38 3.42
CA ALA A 27 39.38 0.55 4.01
C ALA A 27 40.13 1.48 4.99
N THR A 28 40.28 2.76 4.62
CA THR A 28 40.82 3.80 5.50
C THR A 28 39.68 4.54 6.19
N ARG A 29 39.82 4.76 7.49
CA ARG A 29 38.86 5.51 8.30
C ARG A 29 38.81 6.96 7.81
N VAL A 30 37.65 7.41 7.35
CA VAL A 30 37.41 8.77 6.85
C VAL A 30 37.74 9.79 7.93
N SER A 31 38.78 10.61 7.69
CA SER A 31 39.12 11.75 8.52
C SER A 31 38.24 12.94 8.11
N LYS A 32 37.50 13.50 9.08
CA LYS A 32 36.61 14.64 8.86
C LYS A 32 37.41 15.90 8.48
N ARG A 33 37.13 16.46 7.31
CA ARG A 33 37.40 17.86 6.95
C ARG A 33 36.15 18.51 6.33
N PRO A 34 36.05 19.86 6.34
CA PRO A 34 34.80 20.54 6.62
C PRO A 34 34.07 21.10 5.38
N ARG A 35 32.74 21.01 5.46
CA ARG A 35 31.66 21.74 4.76
C ARG A 35 31.52 21.52 3.24
N HIS A 36 30.37 20.96 2.83
CA HIS A 36 29.39 21.61 1.97
C HIS A 36 28.09 20.77 1.91
N SER A 37 26.96 21.43 2.23
CA SER A 37 25.56 21.16 1.81
C SER A 37 24.99 19.72 1.82
N ASP A 38 24.24 19.41 2.88
CA ASP A 38 22.94 18.69 2.83
C ASP A 38 22.19 18.89 4.17
N PRO A 39 20.92 19.36 4.19
CA PRO A 39 20.17 19.51 5.42
C PRO A 39 19.40 18.21 5.73
N GLY A 40 19.99 17.35 6.54
CA GLY A 40 19.22 16.27 7.21
C GLY A 40 18.21 16.87 8.21
N PRO A 41 17.03 16.25 8.40
CA PRO A 41 15.99 16.79 9.26
C PRO A 41 16.42 16.68 10.72
N ARG A 42 16.59 17.82 11.39
CA ARG A 42 16.76 17.89 12.84
C ARG A 42 15.39 17.84 13.50
N LEU A 43 15.13 16.77 14.25
CA LEU A 43 14.01 16.66 15.19
C LEU A 43 13.99 17.87 16.14
N ALA A 44 12.97 18.71 16.02
CA ALA A 44 12.68 19.74 17.00
C ALA A 44 11.89 19.12 18.16
N SER A 45 12.52 19.16 19.33
CA SER A 45 11.90 18.91 20.63
C SER A 45 10.74 19.87 20.86
N LEU A 46 9.53 19.31 21.01
CA LEU A 46 8.37 20.01 21.56
C LEU A 46 8.66 20.35 23.03
N LYS A 47 8.86 21.64 23.32
CA LYS A 47 8.64 22.21 24.66
C LYS A 47 7.56 23.29 24.53
N CYS A 48 6.44 23.06 25.21
CA CYS A 48 5.47 24.09 25.53
C CYS A 48 6.13 25.17 26.40
N GLY A 49 5.85 26.44 26.13
CA GLY A 49 6.25 27.56 26.99
C GLY A 49 5.87 28.91 26.36
N ASN A 50 5.04 29.65 27.08
CA ASN A 50 4.40 30.90 26.71
C ASN A 50 5.35 32.07 26.40
N ASP A 51 4.80 33.01 25.61
CA ASP A 51 4.96 34.46 25.63
C ASP A 51 6.33 35.07 25.96
N HIS A 52 6.91 35.78 24.99
CA HIS A 52 7.25 37.21 25.13
C HIS A 52 7.65 37.83 23.78
N LYS A 53 7.06 39.00 23.50
CA LYS A 53 7.40 39.93 22.42
C LYS A 53 8.90 40.25 22.37
N SER A 54 9.49 40.28 21.19
CA SER A 54 10.38 41.38 20.79
C SER A 54 10.59 41.44 19.27
N GLN A 55 10.46 42.67 18.79
CA GLN A 55 10.68 43.18 17.44
C GLN A 55 12.16 43.11 17.07
N GLY A 56 12.48 42.82 15.81
CA GLY A 56 13.84 42.94 15.30
C GLY A 56 13.98 42.45 13.86
N ASP A 57 13.99 43.40 12.92
CA ASP A 57 14.25 43.22 11.50
C ASP A 57 15.48 42.35 11.22
N ARG A 58 15.25 41.13 10.74
CA ARG A 58 16.21 40.39 9.91
C ARG A 58 15.46 39.67 8.81
N LYS A 59 15.60 40.23 7.60
CA LYS A 59 15.23 39.64 6.31
C LYS A 59 16.13 38.42 6.05
N ALA A 60 15.92 37.34 6.79
CA ALA A 60 16.46 36.03 6.48
C ALA A 60 15.59 35.45 5.37
N LYS A 61 16.21 34.96 4.29
CA LYS A 61 15.59 33.99 3.38
C LYS A 61 15.10 32.85 4.26
N ALA A 62 13.82 32.86 4.62
CA ALA A 62 13.17 31.70 5.18
C ALA A 62 13.22 30.64 4.07
N GLU A 63 14.14 29.68 4.20
CA GLU A 63 13.94 28.37 3.59
C GLU A 63 12.53 27.96 4.02
N ALA A 64 11.62 27.92 3.04
CA ALA A 64 10.24 27.55 3.27
C ALA A 64 10.28 26.20 3.97
N GLN A 65 9.85 26.15 5.24
CA GLN A 65 9.72 24.89 5.93
C GLN A 65 8.84 23.98 5.07
N PRO A 66 9.20 22.70 4.88
CA PRO A 66 8.31 21.77 4.19
C PRO A 66 6.95 21.85 4.88
N SER A 67 5.94 22.24 4.11
CA SER A 67 4.62 22.59 4.63
C SER A 67 3.90 21.32 5.05
N LEU A 68 4.05 20.88 6.29
CA LEU A 68 3.26 19.75 6.80
C LEU A 68 1.79 20.15 6.92
N ILE A 69 0.89 19.40 6.29
CA ILE A 69 -0.56 19.63 6.39
C ILE A 69 -1.18 18.53 7.25
N ILE A 70 -1.90 18.90 8.31
CA ILE A 70 -2.62 17.93 9.14
C ILE A 70 -3.98 17.65 8.50
N GLY A 71 -4.20 16.42 8.09
CA GLY A 71 -5.45 15.95 7.52
C GLY A 71 -6.44 15.47 8.58
N LYS A 72 -7.68 15.19 8.15
CA LYS A 72 -8.72 14.58 8.99
C LYS A 72 -8.96 13.14 8.57
N SER A 73 -9.29 12.27 9.51
CA SER A 73 -9.62 10.88 9.21
C SER A 73 -10.96 10.45 9.83
N ARG A 74 -11.58 9.45 9.21
CA ARG A 74 -12.76 8.75 9.72
C ARG A 74 -12.52 7.24 9.65
N CYS A 75 -12.61 6.58 10.80
CA CYS A 75 -12.50 5.12 10.89
C CYS A 75 -13.85 4.48 10.53
N HIS A 76 -13.84 3.56 9.58
CA HIS A 76 -15.02 2.78 9.16
C HIS A 76 -15.12 1.42 9.87
N GLY A 77 -14.22 1.14 10.81
CA GLY A 77 -14.11 -0.17 11.44
C GLY A 77 -13.53 -1.20 10.46
N PRO A 78 -13.89 -2.48 10.56
CA PRO A 78 -13.38 -3.53 9.68
C PRO A 78 -13.55 -3.16 8.19
N ILE A 79 -12.60 -3.58 7.34
CA ILE A 79 -12.67 -3.35 5.88
C ILE A 79 -13.99 -3.86 5.29
N LYS A 80 -14.47 -5.02 5.76
CA LYS A 80 -15.77 -5.58 5.38
C LYS A 80 -16.93 -4.60 5.54
N THR A 81 -16.90 -3.79 6.60
CA THR A 81 -17.94 -2.78 6.85
C THR A 81 -17.86 -1.65 5.84
N LEU A 82 -16.65 -1.14 5.54
CA LEU A 82 -16.47 -0.11 4.51
C LEU A 82 -16.96 -0.60 3.14
N VAL A 83 -16.45 -1.76 2.71
CA VAL A 83 -16.68 -2.29 1.36
C VAL A 83 -18.17 -2.54 1.10
N THR A 84 -18.89 -3.13 2.07
CA THR A 84 -20.33 -3.43 1.91
C THR A 84 -21.26 -2.22 2.04
N THR A 85 -20.79 -1.11 2.62
CA THR A 85 -21.60 0.10 2.82
C THR A 85 -21.20 1.27 1.92
N TYR A 86 -20.12 1.12 1.14
CA TYR A 86 -19.62 2.16 0.27
C TYR A 86 -20.60 2.45 -0.87
N LYS A 87 -21.01 3.72 -0.98
CA LYS A 87 -21.94 4.23 -2.01
C LYS A 87 -21.28 5.14 -3.03
N GLY A 88 -19.95 5.22 -3.03
CA GLY A 88 -19.20 6.08 -3.95
C GLY A 88 -19.02 5.43 -5.31
N LYS A 89 -18.17 6.03 -6.14
CA LYS A 89 -17.85 5.51 -7.48
C LYS A 89 -17.11 4.18 -7.34
N ALA A 90 -17.64 3.14 -7.99
CA ALA A 90 -17.00 1.84 -8.08
C ALA A 90 -15.86 1.85 -9.12
N PRO A 91 -14.83 1.02 -8.92
CA PRO A 91 -14.58 0.21 -7.73
C PRO A 91 -13.97 1.04 -6.59
N LEU A 92 -14.27 0.66 -5.35
CA LEU A 92 -13.59 1.21 -4.17
C LEU A 92 -12.09 0.86 -4.23
N THR A 93 -11.22 1.84 -3.99
CA THR A 93 -9.76 1.66 -3.95
C THR A 93 -9.25 1.84 -2.53
N ILE A 94 -8.55 0.83 -2.01
CA ILE A 94 -7.95 0.84 -0.67
C ILE A 94 -6.43 0.71 -0.78
N PHE A 95 -5.69 1.64 -0.19
CA PHE A 95 -4.23 1.54 -0.09
C PHE A 95 -3.85 0.71 1.14
N SER A 96 -2.96 -0.25 1.00
CA SER A 96 -2.58 -1.18 2.06
C SER A 96 -1.06 -1.34 2.15
N THR A 97 -0.55 -1.40 3.37
CA THR A 97 0.84 -1.79 3.70
C THR A 97 0.96 -3.28 4.03
N SER A 98 -0.14 -4.03 3.97
CA SER A 98 -0.15 -5.46 4.27
C SER A 98 0.73 -6.24 3.30
N LYS A 99 1.43 -7.23 3.85
CA LYS A 99 2.17 -8.24 3.07
C LYS A 99 1.29 -9.42 2.68
N ASP A 100 0.13 -9.55 3.32
CA ASP A 100 -0.84 -10.58 3.01
C ASP A 100 -1.76 -10.10 1.88
N GLN A 101 -1.57 -10.70 0.72
CA GLN A 101 -2.35 -10.44 -0.48
C GLN A 101 -3.26 -11.62 -0.83
N THR A 102 -3.39 -12.62 0.03
CA THR A 102 -4.17 -13.83 -0.28
C THR A 102 -5.66 -13.52 -0.35
N ASP A 103 -6.39 -14.28 -1.18
CA ASP A 103 -7.83 -14.08 -1.33
C ASP A 103 -8.57 -14.49 -0.05
N GLN A 104 -8.11 -15.56 0.62
CA GLN A 104 -8.68 -16.03 1.89
C GLN A 104 -8.80 -14.95 2.97
N SER A 105 -7.86 -14.01 3.03
CA SER A 105 -7.86 -12.96 4.07
C SER A 105 -8.46 -11.63 3.63
N ASN A 106 -8.56 -11.40 2.32
CA ASN A 106 -8.94 -10.10 1.77
C ASN A 106 -10.28 -10.12 1.03
N GLU A 107 -10.71 -11.29 0.55
CA GLU A 107 -11.96 -11.43 -0.18
C GLU A 107 -13.17 -11.19 0.71
N ILE A 108 -14.14 -10.46 0.17
CA ILE A 108 -15.42 -10.20 0.81
C ILE A 108 -16.50 -10.64 -0.17
N GLU A 109 -17.22 -11.68 0.21
CA GLU A 109 -18.27 -12.27 -0.61
C GLU A 109 -19.27 -11.22 -1.11
N GLY A 110 -19.54 -11.25 -2.42
CA GLY A 110 -20.51 -10.38 -3.07
C GLY A 110 -20.12 -8.91 -3.17
N THR A 111 -18.85 -8.54 -2.98
CA THR A 111 -18.42 -7.17 -3.21
C THR A 111 -17.06 -7.08 -3.88
N CYS A 112 -17.01 -6.43 -5.05
CA CYS A 112 -15.77 -6.12 -5.75
C CYS A 112 -15.14 -4.82 -5.23
N PHE A 113 -13.84 -4.88 -4.96
CA PHE A 113 -13.03 -3.71 -4.66
C PHE A 113 -11.57 -3.97 -5.02
N ARG A 114 -10.76 -2.92 -5.14
CA ARG A 114 -9.33 -3.06 -5.40
C ARG A 114 -8.49 -2.62 -4.21
N LYS A 115 -7.39 -3.34 -3.97
CA LYS A 115 -6.31 -2.90 -3.09
C LYS A 115 -5.05 -2.59 -3.88
N ILE A 116 -4.39 -1.51 -3.48
CA ILE A 116 -3.06 -1.15 -3.93
C ILE A 116 -2.10 -1.39 -2.77
N PHE A 117 -1.20 -2.35 -2.95
CA PHE A 117 -0.19 -2.68 -1.95
C PHE A 117 1.02 -1.77 -2.10
N LEU A 118 1.27 -0.97 -1.08
CA LEU A 118 2.36 -0.01 -1.01
C LEU A 118 3.39 -0.48 0.01
N THR A 119 4.66 -0.21 -0.27
CA THR A 119 5.72 -0.36 0.73
C THR A 119 5.86 0.95 1.50
N ASP A 120 5.99 0.88 2.82
CA ASP A 120 6.29 2.03 3.66
C ASP A 120 7.64 2.64 3.23
N GLU A 121 7.68 3.92 2.84
CA GLU A 121 8.94 4.57 2.41
C GLU A 121 10.01 4.55 3.50
N THR A 122 9.61 4.53 4.79
CA THR A 122 10.58 4.40 5.89
C THR A 122 11.28 3.03 5.85
N GLU A 123 10.64 2.01 5.29
CA GLU A 123 11.22 0.68 5.07
C GLU A 123 12.30 0.69 3.96
N ILE A 124 12.16 1.57 2.97
CA ILE A 124 13.04 1.64 1.79
C ILE A 124 14.19 2.62 2.00
N LEU A 125 13.89 3.87 2.36
CA LEU A 125 14.86 4.96 2.36
C LEU A 125 15.85 4.85 3.51
N ASN A 126 15.39 4.38 4.67
CA ASN A 126 16.20 4.30 5.88
C ASN A 126 16.09 2.90 6.54
N PRO A 127 16.70 1.84 5.95
CA PRO A 127 16.80 0.47 6.51
C PRO A 127 17.10 0.43 8.01
N THR A 128 17.96 1.35 8.46
CA THR A 128 18.50 1.38 9.82
C THR A 128 17.84 2.40 10.74
N ALA A 129 16.90 3.23 10.26
CA ALA A 129 16.22 4.24 11.09
C ALA A 129 15.06 3.62 11.87
N ILE A 130 15.42 2.73 12.79
CA ILE A 130 14.48 1.99 13.66
C ILE A 130 13.52 2.97 14.35
N TYR A 131 13.99 4.14 14.79
CA TYR A 131 13.19 5.12 15.50
C TYR A 131 12.08 5.79 14.66
N GLU A 132 12.34 6.05 13.37
CA GLU A 132 11.33 6.67 12.49
C GLU A 132 10.26 5.65 12.08
N ARG A 133 10.67 4.42 11.73
CA ARG A 133 9.79 3.28 11.46
C ARG A 133 8.85 2.98 12.62
N GLN A 134 9.37 3.16 13.83
CA GLN A 134 8.65 2.95 15.06
C GLN A 134 7.53 3.97 15.32
N ARG A 135 7.58 5.15 14.68
CA ARG A 135 6.65 6.26 14.97
C ARG A 135 5.67 6.56 13.87
N CYS A 136 6.06 6.30 12.62
CA CYS A 136 5.25 6.67 11.49
C CYS A 136 5.33 5.65 10.35
N VAL A 137 4.27 5.65 9.55
CA VAL A 137 4.18 4.98 8.25
C VAL A 137 4.18 6.06 7.18
N LYS A 138 4.98 5.90 6.11
CA LYS A 138 5.04 6.86 4.99
C LYS A 138 4.54 6.21 3.71
N LEU A 139 3.51 6.80 3.11
CA LEU A 139 2.94 6.37 1.84
C LEU A 139 3.14 7.44 0.77
N VAL A 140 3.56 7.00 -0.42
CA VAL A 140 3.44 7.78 -1.65
C VAL A 140 2.28 7.23 -2.45
N ILE A 141 1.31 8.11 -2.70
CA ILE A 141 0.14 7.80 -3.51
C ILE A 141 0.35 8.42 -4.87
N LEU A 142 0.30 7.55 -5.88
CA LEU A 142 0.37 7.95 -7.28
C LEU A 142 -1.06 8.20 -7.77
N ILE A 143 -1.28 9.36 -8.37
CA ILE A 143 -2.56 9.78 -8.96
C ILE A 143 -2.37 10.08 -10.44
N SER A 144 -3.45 10.07 -11.21
CA SER A 144 -3.40 10.56 -12.59
C SER A 144 -3.25 12.08 -12.61
N HIS A 145 -2.70 12.63 -13.69
CA HIS A 145 -2.69 14.08 -13.90
C HIS A 145 -4.12 14.67 -13.93
N ALA A 146 -5.12 13.90 -14.36
CA ALA A 146 -6.52 14.33 -14.34
C ALA A 146 -7.07 14.50 -12.90
N ASP A 147 -6.55 13.74 -11.94
CA ASP A 147 -6.98 13.79 -10.54
C ASP A 147 -6.35 14.94 -9.74
N GLU A 148 -5.33 15.63 -10.29
CA GLU A 148 -4.68 16.77 -9.62
C GLU A 148 -5.65 17.90 -9.30
N ILE A 149 -6.67 18.09 -10.17
CA ILE A 149 -7.66 19.16 -10.05
C ILE A 149 -8.88 18.75 -9.21
N TYR A 150 -8.90 17.52 -8.67
CA TYR A 150 -10.05 17.03 -7.92
C TYR A 150 -10.12 17.70 -6.55
N GLU A 151 -11.20 18.44 -6.31
CA GLU A 151 -11.40 19.12 -5.03
C GLU A 151 -11.82 18.16 -3.93
N ASN A 152 -11.21 18.33 -2.75
CA ASN A 152 -11.54 17.57 -1.55
C ASN A 152 -11.52 16.04 -1.76
N PRO A 153 -10.43 15.46 -2.31
CA PRO A 153 -10.36 14.03 -2.50
C PRO A 153 -10.47 13.33 -1.15
N THR A 154 -11.00 12.11 -1.19
CA THR A 154 -10.91 11.15 -0.11
C THR A 154 -10.19 9.92 -0.61
N ILE A 155 -9.36 9.34 0.25
CA ILE A 155 -8.71 8.06 -0.02
C ILE A 155 -8.99 7.12 1.13
N PHE A 156 -9.02 5.82 0.85
CA PHE A 156 -9.21 4.80 1.86
C PHE A 156 -7.88 4.06 2.06
N VAL A 157 -7.46 3.93 3.30
CA VAL A 157 -6.26 3.20 3.67
C VAL A 157 -6.61 2.10 4.65
N GLU A 158 -5.95 0.96 4.51
CA GLU A 158 -5.97 -0.10 5.51
C GLU A 158 -5.04 0.26 6.67
N GLN A 159 -5.48 -0.02 7.88
CA GLN A 159 -4.69 0.10 9.10
C GLN A 159 -4.83 -1.18 9.91
N ARG A 160 -3.71 -1.80 10.28
CA ARG A 160 -3.67 -2.87 11.26
C ARG A 160 -3.74 -2.27 12.68
N VAL A 161 -4.67 -2.75 13.48
CA VAL A 161 -4.83 -2.37 14.90
C VAL A 161 -4.84 -3.62 15.78
N TYR A 162 -4.42 -3.47 17.03
CA TYR A 162 -4.49 -4.54 18.02
C TYR A 162 -5.76 -4.36 18.86
N GLY A 163 -6.67 -5.32 18.78
CA GLY A 163 -7.91 -5.30 19.56
C GLY A 163 -7.62 -5.36 21.06
N ARG A 164 -8.20 -4.45 21.84
CA ARG A 164 -8.36 -4.66 23.29
C ARG A 164 -9.47 -5.68 23.50
N GLY A 165 -9.10 -6.92 23.82
CA GLY A 165 -10.05 -7.95 24.23
C GLY A 165 -10.98 -7.40 25.32
N SER A 166 -12.28 -7.34 25.02
CA SER A 166 -13.28 -6.77 25.93
C SER A 166 -13.78 -7.77 26.98
N SER A 167 -13.21 -8.98 27.03
CA SER A 167 -13.56 -10.00 28.01
C SER A 167 -12.39 -10.22 28.98
N ALA A 168 -12.62 -9.84 30.24
CA ALA A 168 -11.71 -10.04 31.37
C ALA A 168 -11.43 -11.52 31.74
N GLN A 169 -11.68 -12.47 30.83
CA GLN A 169 -11.54 -13.91 31.08
C GLN A 169 -10.71 -14.68 30.04
N HIS A 170 -10.25 -14.07 28.94
CA HIS A 170 -9.30 -14.73 28.02
C HIS A 170 -8.17 -13.79 27.61
N GLN A 171 -7.17 -13.73 28.48
CA GLN A 171 -6.05 -12.79 28.42
C GLN A 171 -4.85 -13.31 27.61
N THR A 172 -5.05 -14.08 26.54
CA THR A 172 -3.94 -14.78 25.85
C THR A 172 -3.91 -14.69 24.33
N GLN A 173 -4.81 -13.96 23.67
CA GLN A 173 -4.67 -13.72 22.24
C GLN A 173 -5.02 -12.28 21.89
N THR A 174 -3.99 -11.45 21.67
CA THR A 174 -4.17 -10.13 21.06
C THR A 174 -4.65 -10.35 19.62
N GLN A 175 -5.94 -10.20 19.37
CA GLN A 175 -6.48 -10.28 18.01
C GLN A 175 -6.07 -9.03 17.26
N THR A 176 -5.25 -9.20 16.21
CA THR A 176 -5.04 -8.18 15.20
C THR A 176 -6.29 -8.03 14.36
N GLN A 177 -6.75 -6.80 14.18
CA GLN A 177 -7.84 -6.46 13.29
C GLN A 177 -7.34 -5.49 12.24
N THR A 178 -7.79 -5.64 10.99
CA THR A 178 -7.58 -4.62 9.94
C THR A 178 -8.81 -3.73 9.87
N VAL A 179 -8.61 -2.43 9.95
CA VAL A 179 -9.66 -1.42 9.84
C VAL A 179 -9.40 -0.52 8.64
N ALA A 180 -10.46 0.05 8.07
CA ALA A 180 -10.34 1.02 7.01
C ALA A 180 -10.44 2.44 7.56
N GLN A 181 -9.49 3.29 7.17
CA GLN A 181 -9.47 4.72 7.46
C GLN A 181 -9.76 5.49 6.17
N GLU A 182 -10.74 6.38 6.21
CA GLU A 182 -10.95 7.37 5.17
C GLU A 182 -10.18 8.63 5.53
N LEU A 183 -9.31 9.07 4.63
CA LEU A 183 -8.48 10.25 4.80
C LEU A 183 -9.07 11.40 3.97
N MET A 184 -9.36 12.51 4.64
CA MET A 184 -9.98 13.70 4.06
C MET A 184 -8.98 14.85 4.04
N PHE A 185 -8.72 15.38 2.84
CA PHE A 185 -7.75 16.46 2.63
C PHE A 185 -8.37 17.85 2.73
N GLY A 186 -9.70 17.97 2.54
CA GLY A 186 -10.49 19.18 2.76
C GLY A 186 -10.18 20.37 1.83
N LYS A 187 -9.26 20.16 0.87
CA LYS A 187 -8.94 21.05 -0.25
C LYS A 187 -8.27 20.23 -1.34
N LEU A 188 -7.90 20.90 -2.43
CA LEU A 188 -7.02 20.34 -3.46
C LEU A 188 -5.74 19.77 -2.84
N VAL A 189 -5.33 18.58 -3.29
CA VAL A 189 -4.05 18.00 -2.89
C VAL A 189 -2.88 18.78 -3.49
N GLN A 190 -1.79 18.88 -2.74
CA GLN A 190 -0.57 19.56 -3.13
C GLN A 190 0.49 18.48 -3.38
N LEU A 191 0.97 18.41 -4.62
CA LEU A 191 2.00 17.45 -5.01
C LEU A 191 3.29 17.69 -4.24
N GLY A 192 3.97 16.61 -3.84
CA GLY A 192 5.24 16.69 -3.10
C GLY A 192 5.13 17.13 -1.64
N VAL A 193 3.95 17.56 -1.17
CA VAL A 193 3.70 17.97 0.21
C VAL A 193 3.35 16.77 1.09
N GLU A 194 3.88 16.73 2.31
CA GLU A 194 3.54 15.70 3.31
C GLU A 194 2.25 16.07 4.05
N TYR A 195 1.32 15.11 4.11
CA TYR A 195 0.09 15.17 4.88
C TYR A 195 0.16 14.23 6.08
N LEU A 196 -0.06 14.74 7.28
CA LEU A 196 -0.07 13.96 8.52
C LEU A 196 -1.51 13.60 8.93
N PHE A 197 -1.74 12.31 9.15
CA PHE A 197 -2.95 11.75 9.73
C PHE A 197 -2.61 11.04 11.05
N PRO A 198 -2.81 11.72 12.19
CA PRO A 198 -2.43 11.19 13.49
C PRO A 198 -3.12 9.86 13.81
N GLY A 199 -2.36 8.87 14.29
CA GLY A 199 -2.87 7.57 14.72
C GLY A 199 -3.53 6.71 13.61
N CYS A 200 -3.30 7.04 12.34
CA CYS A 200 -3.86 6.31 11.18
C CYS A 200 -2.87 5.33 10.55
N GLY A 201 -1.63 5.26 11.03
CA GLY A 201 -0.65 4.27 10.61
C GLY A 201 -0.85 2.95 11.35
N ASP A 202 -0.34 1.87 10.78
CA ASP A 202 -0.37 0.54 11.39
C ASP A 202 0.12 0.58 12.85
N GLU A 203 -0.66 0.01 13.75
CA GLU A 203 -0.31 -0.09 15.15
C GLU A 203 0.93 -1.00 15.32
N ASP A 204 1.84 -0.57 16.20
CA ASP A 204 2.96 -1.36 16.66
C ASP A 204 2.59 -2.00 18.02
N PRO A 205 2.86 -3.30 18.25
CA PRO A 205 2.48 -3.96 19.50
C PRO A 205 3.08 -3.32 20.76
N THR A 206 4.24 -2.64 20.63
CA THR A 206 4.98 -2.07 21.74
C THR A 206 4.77 -0.57 21.88
N LEU A 207 4.63 0.15 20.77
CA LEU A 207 4.55 1.61 20.75
C LEU A 207 3.13 2.15 20.59
N GLY A 208 2.18 1.28 20.24
CA GLY A 208 0.80 1.64 19.98
C GLY A 208 0.63 2.27 18.59
N LYS A 209 -0.36 3.15 18.47
CA LYS A 209 -0.76 3.71 17.17
C LYS A 209 0.33 4.60 16.59
N ARG A 210 0.69 4.34 15.33
CA ARG A 210 1.62 5.17 14.57
C ARG A 210 0.88 6.23 13.77
N ASP A 211 1.59 7.30 13.46
CA ASP A 211 1.08 8.34 12.57
C ASP A 211 1.26 7.92 11.11
N LEU A 212 0.35 8.36 10.25
CA LEU A 212 0.44 8.13 8.82
C LEU A 212 0.80 9.42 8.09
N PHE A 213 1.85 9.36 7.28
CA PHE A 213 2.24 10.42 6.37
C PHE A 213 1.92 10.01 4.95
N VAL A 214 1.23 10.88 4.22
CA VAL A 214 0.86 10.67 2.82
C VAL A 214 1.45 11.78 1.98
N ARG A 215 2.04 11.42 0.85
CA ARG A 215 2.49 12.38 -0.17
C ARG A 215 1.95 11.96 -1.53
N PHE A 216 1.54 12.94 -2.32
CA PHE A 216 1.05 12.69 -3.68
C PHE A 216 2.15 12.92 -4.72
N GLN A 217 2.16 12.06 -5.72
CA GLN A 217 2.87 12.27 -6.97
C GLN A 217 1.90 12.04 -8.12
N SER A 218 2.02 12.87 -9.15
CA SER A 218 1.24 12.74 -10.37
C SER A 218 2.00 11.93 -11.39
N LEU A 219 1.27 11.10 -12.13
CA LEU A 219 1.77 10.32 -13.26
C LEU A 219 1.04 10.72 -14.53
N ASP A 220 1.77 10.64 -15.65
CA ASP A 220 1.17 10.66 -16.98
C ASP A 220 0.14 9.54 -17.12
N GLU A 221 -0.94 9.80 -17.85
CA GLU A 221 -2.11 8.90 -17.94
C GLU A 221 -1.75 7.47 -18.39
N SER A 222 -0.80 7.34 -19.33
CA SER A 222 -0.34 6.04 -19.82
C SER A 222 0.42 5.23 -18.76
N VAL A 223 1.18 5.92 -17.89
CA VAL A 223 1.94 5.31 -16.80
C VAL A 223 0.99 5.00 -15.63
N PHE A 224 0.08 5.93 -15.32
CA PHE A 224 -0.95 5.71 -14.31
C PHE A 224 -1.82 4.50 -14.65
N SER A 225 -2.23 4.37 -15.91
CA SER A 225 -3.00 3.21 -16.41
C SER A 225 -2.24 1.90 -16.18
N GLN A 226 -0.94 1.85 -16.44
CA GLN A 226 -0.13 0.66 -16.17
C GLN A 226 0.02 0.38 -14.67
N TYR A 227 0.16 1.43 -13.86
CA TYR A 227 0.25 1.33 -12.41
C TYR A 227 -1.04 0.78 -11.81
N ILE A 228 -2.19 1.34 -12.16
CA ILE A 228 -3.49 0.91 -11.61
C ILE A 228 -3.85 -0.51 -12.06
N ASN A 229 -3.40 -0.93 -13.25
CA ASN A 229 -3.57 -2.31 -13.73
C ASN A 229 -2.80 -3.35 -12.90
N ARG A 230 -1.84 -2.93 -12.07
CA ARG A 230 -1.15 -3.83 -11.12
C ARG A 230 -1.83 -3.91 -9.76
N ALA A 231 -2.90 -3.13 -9.55
CA ALA A 231 -3.71 -3.27 -8.34
C ALA A 231 -4.31 -4.67 -8.28
N ARG A 232 -4.43 -5.20 -7.05
CA ARG A 232 -5.09 -6.49 -6.84
C ARG A 232 -6.56 -6.25 -6.60
N TRP A 233 -7.37 -7.07 -7.22
CA TRP A 233 -8.81 -7.01 -7.12
C TRP A 233 -9.30 -8.15 -6.22
N TYR A 234 -10.29 -7.85 -5.40
CA TYR A 234 -10.86 -8.77 -4.43
C TYR A 234 -12.38 -8.78 -4.54
N GLY A 235 -12.93 -9.97 -4.30
CA GLY A 235 -14.34 -10.25 -4.48
C GLY A 235 -14.74 -10.22 -5.95
N TYR A 236 -16.04 -10.42 -6.16
CA TYR A 236 -16.64 -10.55 -7.46
C TYR A 236 -17.98 -9.81 -7.47
N ASP A 237 -18.29 -9.20 -8.61
CA ASP A 237 -19.57 -8.50 -8.79
C ASP A 237 -20.75 -9.48 -8.91
N VAL A 238 -20.47 -10.69 -9.42
CA VAL A 238 -21.45 -11.75 -9.67
C VAL A 238 -20.82 -13.10 -9.35
N HIS A 239 -21.55 -13.95 -8.63
CA HIS A 239 -21.20 -15.36 -8.45
C HIS A 239 -22.25 -16.22 -9.16
N GLU A 240 -21.83 -16.94 -10.19
CA GLU A 240 -22.68 -17.87 -10.92
C GLU A 240 -22.08 -19.28 -10.89
N SER A 241 -22.90 -20.24 -10.47
CA SER A 241 -22.56 -21.66 -10.52
C SER A 241 -23.29 -22.29 -11.69
N ILE A 242 -22.54 -22.78 -12.67
CA ILE A 242 -23.09 -23.44 -13.85
C ILE A 242 -22.92 -24.94 -13.66
N ARG A 243 -24.02 -25.69 -13.78
CA ARG A 243 -23.98 -27.15 -13.79
C ARG A 243 -23.98 -27.64 -15.23
N ILE A 244 -22.87 -28.25 -15.64
CA ILE A 244 -22.69 -28.82 -16.97
C ILE A 244 -22.75 -30.35 -16.83
N ASP A 245 -23.53 -31.02 -17.70
CA ASP A 245 -23.52 -32.48 -17.78
C ASP A 245 -22.62 -32.98 -18.91
N ASP A 246 -22.28 -34.28 -18.90
CA ASP A 246 -21.33 -34.86 -19.85
C ASP A 246 -21.77 -34.67 -21.32
N LYS A 247 -23.09 -34.68 -21.57
CA LYS A 247 -23.65 -34.48 -22.92
C LYS A 247 -23.48 -33.04 -23.41
N MET A 248 -23.54 -32.09 -22.48
CA MET A 248 -23.29 -30.68 -22.74
C MET A 248 -21.82 -30.41 -23.06
N LEU A 249 -20.88 -31.09 -22.41
CA LEU A 249 -19.45 -31.00 -22.75
C LEU A 249 -19.16 -31.56 -24.15
N GLU A 250 -19.74 -32.71 -24.51
CA GLU A 250 -19.54 -33.35 -25.82
C GLU A 250 -20.04 -32.53 -27.01
N THR A 251 -21.07 -31.71 -26.81
CA THR A 251 -21.69 -30.90 -27.88
C THR A 251 -21.17 -29.47 -27.94
N GLY A 252 -20.41 -29.08 -26.92
CA GLY A 252 -20.01 -27.70 -26.66
C GLY A 252 -21.19 -26.84 -26.20
N VAL A 253 -21.03 -26.15 -25.07
CA VAL A 253 -22.03 -25.21 -24.56
C VAL A 253 -21.49 -23.81 -24.55
N GLU A 254 -22.31 -22.89 -25.06
CA GLU A 254 -22.11 -21.46 -24.88
C GLU A 254 -23.00 -20.97 -23.72
N TYR A 255 -22.39 -20.58 -22.61
CA TYR A 255 -23.11 -19.97 -21.50
C TYR A 255 -23.06 -18.46 -21.63
N ILE A 256 -24.25 -17.83 -21.72
CA ILE A 256 -24.37 -16.38 -21.74
C ILE A 256 -24.46 -15.90 -20.29
N ILE A 257 -23.40 -15.21 -19.84
CA ILE A 257 -23.39 -14.49 -18.57
C ILE A 257 -24.36 -13.32 -18.68
N PRO A 258 -25.42 -13.27 -17.85
CA PRO A 258 -26.33 -12.14 -17.79
C PRO A 258 -25.57 -10.85 -17.47
N PRO A 259 -25.88 -9.72 -18.13
CA PRO A 259 -25.31 -8.44 -17.74
C PRO A 259 -25.70 -8.12 -16.28
N PRO A 260 -24.82 -7.51 -15.46
CA PRO A 260 -25.09 -7.22 -14.05
C PRO A 260 -26.36 -6.39 -13.81
N THR A 261 -26.75 -5.59 -14.79
CA THR A 261 -27.93 -4.70 -14.76
C THR A 261 -29.14 -5.26 -15.52
N GLY A 262 -29.05 -6.46 -16.09
CA GLY A 262 -30.11 -7.06 -16.93
C GLY A 262 -30.32 -6.39 -18.30
N ILE A 263 -29.53 -5.35 -18.63
CA ILE A 263 -29.67 -4.58 -19.88
C ILE A 263 -28.31 -4.51 -20.57
N GLY A 264 -28.17 -5.19 -21.72
CA GLY A 264 -26.97 -5.18 -22.56
C GLY A 264 -26.63 -6.57 -23.12
N PRO A 265 -25.72 -6.66 -24.10
CA PRO A 265 -25.20 -7.95 -24.56
C PRO A 265 -24.40 -8.62 -23.43
N GLY A 266 -24.79 -9.84 -23.06
CA GLY A 266 -24.06 -10.66 -22.10
C GLY A 266 -22.69 -11.08 -22.64
N SER A 267 -21.78 -11.44 -21.74
CA SER A 267 -20.51 -12.10 -22.13
C SER A 267 -20.74 -13.60 -22.28
N CYS A 268 -20.05 -14.28 -23.18
CA CYS A 268 -20.21 -15.72 -23.38
C CYS A 268 -19.00 -16.53 -22.91
N ILE A 269 -19.25 -17.75 -22.43
CA ILE A 269 -18.25 -18.78 -22.12
C ILE A 269 -18.46 -19.94 -23.08
N GLY A 270 -17.43 -20.37 -23.80
CA GLY A 270 -17.46 -21.61 -24.57
C GLY A 270 -16.78 -22.75 -23.81
N PHE A 271 -17.47 -23.88 -23.67
CA PHE A 271 -16.90 -25.14 -23.19
C PHE A 271 -16.75 -26.07 -24.39
N LEU A 272 -15.53 -26.52 -24.70
CA LEU A 272 -15.28 -27.46 -25.81
C LEU A 272 -14.14 -28.41 -25.41
N ASP A 273 -14.35 -29.73 -25.56
CA ASP A 273 -13.35 -30.79 -25.37
C ASP A 273 -12.55 -30.69 -24.05
N ASP A 274 -13.22 -30.78 -22.89
CA ASP A 274 -12.61 -30.69 -21.54
C ASP A 274 -11.79 -29.40 -21.29
N HIS A 275 -11.90 -28.43 -22.19
CA HIS A 275 -11.16 -27.17 -22.15
C HIS A 275 -12.15 -25.99 -22.15
N CYS A 276 -12.03 -25.12 -21.13
CA CYS A 276 -12.73 -23.85 -21.10
C CYS A 276 -12.01 -22.86 -22.03
N HIS A 277 -12.68 -22.41 -23.09
CA HIS A 277 -12.17 -21.37 -23.99
C HIS A 277 -12.93 -20.07 -23.77
N TRP A 278 -12.22 -19.07 -23.25
CA TRP A 278 -12.72 -17.71 -23.05
C TRP A 278 -12.49 -16.83 -24.28
N LEU A 279 -13.52 -16.09 -24.73
CA LEU A 279 -13.43 -15.07 -25.79
C LEU A 279 -13.24 -13.64 -25.23
N GLY A 280 -12.66 -13.48 -24.04
CA GLY A 280 -12.43 -12.19 -23.37
C GLY A 280 -11.46 -12.26 -22.18
N SER A 281 -10.90 -11.12 -21.77
CA SER A 281 -9.75 -11.02 -20.85
C SER A 281 -10.11 -10.92 -19.36
N THR A 282 -9.96 -11.99 -18.55
CA THR A 282 -9.64 -11.96 -17.08
C THR A 282 -9.46 -13.38 -16.46
N TYR A 283 -8.87 -13.44 -15.25
CA TYR A 283 -8.17 -14.55 -14.55
C TYR A 283 -9.00 -15.82 -14.15
N HIS A 284 -8.30 -16.91 -13.79
CA HIS A 284 -8.84 -18.28 -13.63
C HIS A 284 -8.56 -18.94 -12.26
N SER A 285 -9.49 -19.80 -11.82
CA SER A 285 -9.30 -20.92 -10.88
C SER A 285 -10.18 -22.10 -11.32
N ILE A 286 -9.65 -23.33 -11.39
CA ILE A 286 -10.42 -24.56 -11.67
C ILE A 286 -10.14 -25.56 -10.52
N PHE A 287 -11.16 -26.13 -9.91
CA PHE A 287 -11.05 -27.27 -8.96
C PHE A 287 -11.79 -28.49 -9.52
N GLY A 288 -11.22 -29.69 -9.29
CA GLY A 288 -11.48 -30.89 -10.07
C GLY A 288 -12.64 -31.82 -9.67
N ASP A 289 -12.72 -32.89 -10.48
CA ASP A 289 -13.49 -34.16 -10.48
C ASP A 289 -15.02 -34.15 -10.51
N LEU A 290 -15.65 -32.99 -10.41
CA LEU A 290 -16.93 -32.66 -11.04
C LEU A 290 -16.71 -31.24 -11.55
N THR A 291 -16.92 -30.95 -12.83
CA THR A 291 -16.59 -29.64 -13.42
C THR A 291 -17.54 -28.55 -12.92
N GLU A 292 -17.36 -28.16 -11.66
CA GLU A 292 -17.86 -26.90 -11.10
C GLU A 292 -16.93 -25.80 -11.62
N VAL A 293 -17.38 -25.11 -12.66
CA VAL A 293 -16.66 -23.96 -13.20
C VAL A 293 -17.08 -22.75 -12.37
N GLN A 294 -16.22 -22.35 -11.44
CA GLN A 294 -16.39 -21.13 -10.67
C GLN A 294 -15.78 -19.95 -11.44
N LYS A 295 -16.56 -18.91 -11.70
CA LYS A 295 -16.06 -17.68 -12.32
C LYS A 295 -16.23 -16.49 -11.39
N HIS A 296 -15.13 -15.76 -11.21
CA HIS A 296 -15.10 -14.49 -10.51
C HIS A 296 -15.01 -13.35 -11.55
N HIS A 297 -15.99 -12.45 -11.58
CA HIS A 297 -15.98 -11.28 -12.47
C HIS A 297 -15.43 -10.06 -11.75
N ILE A 298 -14.47 -9.39 -12.38
CA ILE A 298 -13.86 -8.14 -11.92
C ILE A 298 -14.02 -7.13 -13.06
N LEU A 299 -14.87 -6.10 -12.85
CA LEU A 299 -15.11 -5.02 -13.82
C LEU A 299 -14.08 -3.89 -13.73
#